data_AF-A0A523T4M3-F1
#
_entry.id   AF-A0A523T4M3-F1
#
_cell.length_a   1.000
_cell.length_b   1.000
_cell.length_c   1.000
_cell.angle_alpha   90.00
_cell.angle_beta   90.00
_cell.angle_gamma   90.00
#
_symmetry.space_group_name_H-M   'P 1'
#
loop_
_entity.id
_entity.type
_entity.pdbx_description
1 polymer ?
#
loop_
_entity_poly.entity_id
_entity_poly.type
_entity_poly.pdbx_seq_one_letter_code
_entity_poly.pdbx_strand_id
1 'polypeptide(L)'
;MTEEKIRNILTDEKLSAIKAVLEKDHAIDCIFLLKLEKGRWKNAKAFMRDLNLTLSDGTFRSRMMEMEHLGLAESVPIDPLKKYYVITELGEKVAGLLLGLFDALG
;
A
#
# COMPACT_ATOMS: atom_id res chain seq x y z
N MET A 1 -21.56 18.59 6.80
CA MET A 1 -20.09 18.46 6.93
C MET A 1 -19.59 17.01 6.94
N THR A 2 -19.86 16.19 7.96
CA THR A 2 -19.36 14.79 8.00
C THR A 2 -20.00 13.92 6.91
N GLU A 3 -21.32 13.97 6.77
CA GLU A 3 -22.04 13.20 5.75
C GLU A 3 -21.58 13.55 4.33
N GLU A 4 -21.38 14.83 4.03
CA GLU A 4 -20.91 15.30 2.72
C GLU A 4 -19.51 14.76 2.40
N LYS A 5 -18.60 14.77 3.38
CA LYS A 5 -17.25 14.19 3.22
C LYS A 5 -17.32 12.69 2.95
N ILE A 6 -18.17 11.97 3.69
CA ILE A 6 -18.38 10.53 3.47
C ILE A 6 -18.95 10.28 2.08
N ARG A 7 -19.98 11.02 1.68
CA ARG A 7 -20.57 10.93 0.34
C ARG A 7 -19.49 11.14 -0.73
N ASN A 8 -18.68 12.18 -0.59
CA ASN A 8 -17.59 12.44 -1.52
C ASN A 8 -16.58 11.29 -1.58
N ILE A 9 -16.17 10.70 -0.45
CA ILE A 9 -15.28 9.53 -0.44
C ILE A 9 -15.91 8.34 -1.16
N LEU A 10 -17.22 8.13 -0.99
CA LEU A 10 -17.93 7.01 -1.59
C LEU A 10 -18.21 7.19 -3.09
N THR A 11 -18.33 8.44 -3.57
CA THR A 11 -18.72 8.73 -4.96
C THR A 11 -17.61 9.25 -5.85
N ASP A 12 -16.57 9.89 -5.30
CA ASP A 12 -15.39 10.30 -6.08
C ASP A 12 -14.62 9.05 -6.51
N GLU A 13 -14.37 8.92 -7.82
CA GLU A 13 -13.77 7.73 -8.42
C GLU A 13 -12.40 7.39 -7.80
N LYS A 14 -11.56 8.41 -7.61
CA LYS A 14 -10.21 8.24 -7.07
C LYS A 14 -10.24 7.88 -5.59
N LEU A 15 -11.02 8.59 -4.79
CA LEU A 15 -11.13 8.31 -3.35
C LEU A 15 -11.77 6.96 -3.07
N SER A 16 -12.82 6.61 -3.83
CA SER A 16 -13.51 5.33 -3.71
C SER A 16 -12.60 4.16 -4.07
N ALA A 17 -11.78 4.30 -5.13
CA ALA A 17 -10.82 3.28 -5.51
C ALA A 17 -9.69 3.10 -4.47
N ILE A 18 -9.14 4.20 -3.92
CA ILE A 18 -8.14 4.14 -2.85
C ILE A 18 -8.73 3.47 -1.61
N LYS A 19 -9.94 3.88 -1.18
CA LYS A 19 -10.65 3.24 -0.07
C LYS A 19 -10.80 1.74 -0.30
N ALA A 20 -11.30 1.33 -1.47
CA ALA A 20 -11.53 -0.07 -1.78
C ALA A 20 -10.25 -0.91 -1.78
N VAL A 21 -9.10 -0.34 -2.16
CA VAL A 21 -7.80 -1.03 -2.03
C VAL A 21 -7.36 -1.12 -0.58
N LEU A 22 -7.51 -0.06 0.22
CA LEU A 22 -7.13 -0.07 1.63
C LEU A 22 -7.94 -1.08 2.46
N GLU A 23 -9.16 -1.42 2.05
CA GLU A 23 -10.01 -2.43 2.69
C GLU A 23 -9.58 -3.88 2.42
N LYS A 24 -8.65 -4.12 1.47
CA LYS A 24 -8.21 -5.47 1.11
C LYS A 24 -7.13 -5.99 2.05
N ASP A 25 -7.14 -7.30 2.25
CA ASP A 25 -6.09 -8.01 3.00
C ASP A 25 -4.69 -7.62 2.50
N HIS A 26 -3.83 -7.33 3.49
CA HIS A 26 -2.44 -6.93 3.32
C HIS A 26 -2.19 -5.65 2.53
N ALA A 27 -3.21 -4.85 2.21
CA ALA A 27 -3.01 -3.57 1.52
C ALA A 27 -2.24 -2.58 2.39
N ILE A 28 -2.67 -2.38 3.63
CA ILE A 28 -1.97 -1.50 4.59
C ILE A 28 -0.55 -2.02 4.86
N ASP A 29 -0.38 -3.33 5.07
CA ASP A 29 0.94 -3.95 5.22
C ASP A 29 1.86 -3.61 4.03
N CYS A 30 1.36 -3.73 2.81
CA CYS A 30 2.14 -3.43 1.61
C CYS A 30 2.49 -1.94 1.50
N ILE A 31 1.63 -1.02 1.93
CA ILE A 31 1.97 0.41 1.99
C ILE A 31 3.11 0.65 2.99
N PHE A 32 3.05 0.04 4.17
CA PHE A 32 4.13 0.16 5.17
C PHE A 32 5.43 -0.49 4.71
N LEU A 33 5.35 -1.64 4.03
CA LEU A 33 6.51 -2.27 3.39
C LEU A 33 7.17 -1.32 2.39
N LEU A 34 6.40 -0.60 1.58
CA LEU A 34 6.95 0.40 0.66
C LEU A 34 7.58 1.58 1.40
N LYS A 35 6.93 2.10 2.45
CA LYS A 35 7.48 3.17 3.31
C LYS A 35 8.80 2.75 3.99
N LEU A 36 8.98 1.46 4.25
CA LEU A 36 10.22 0.88 4.80
C LEU A 36 11.23 0.46 3.72
N GLU A 37 11.05 0.89 2.47
CA GLU A 37 11.88 0.56 1.31
C GLU A 37 11.97 -0.95 1.00
N LYS A 38 10.92 -1.71 1.35
CA LYS A 38 10.83 -3.17 1.16
C LYS A 38 10.00 -3.59 -0.05
N GLY A 39 9.96 -2.78 -1.11
CA GLY A 39 9.21 -3.08 -2.33
C GLY A 39 9.78 -4.20 -3.22
N ARG A 40 10.83 -4.90 -2.77
CA ARG A 40 11.28 -6.18 -3.36
C ARG A 40 10.66 -7.34 -2.59
N TRP A 41 10.09 -8.31 -3.31
CA TRP A 41 9.45 -9.49 -2.69
C TRP A 41 10.35 -10.18 -1.64
N LYS A 42 11.64 -10.39 -1.95
CA LYS A 42 12.61 -10.99 -1.01
C LYS A 42 12.69 -10.22 0.33
N ASN A 43 12.65 -8.88 0.28
CA ASN A 43 12.79 -8.02 1.45
C ASN A 43 11.49 -7.97 2.25
N ALA A 44 10.35 -7.85 1.56
CA ALA A 44 9.02 -7.92 2.16
C ALA A 44 8.81 -9.26 2.88
N LYS A 45 9.09 -10.37 2.19
CA LYS A 45 8.99 -11.72 2.77
C LYS A 45 9.84 -11.88 4.02
N ALA A 46 11.10 -11.41 3.98
CA ALA A 46 12.00 -11.51 5.13
C ALA A 46 11.42 -10.73 6.33
N PHE A 47 11.01 -9.48 6.14
CA PHE A 47 10.43 -8.67 7.20
C PHE A 47 9.16 -9.28 7.80
N MET A 48 8.21 -9.72 6.95
CA MET A 48 6.97 -10.35 7.45
C MET A 48 7.28 -11.61 8.26
N ARG A 49 8.20 -12.46 7.76
CA ARG A 49 8.60 -13.68 8.46
C ARG A 49 9.28 -13.39 9.80
N ASP A 50 10.13 -12.38 9.87
CA ASP A 50 10.83 -12.02 11.11
C ASP A 50 9.84 -11.52 12.19
N LEU A 51 8.63 -11.08 11.79
CA LEU A 51 7.50 -10.75 12.67
C LEU A 51 6.54 -11.93 12.93
N ASN A 52 6.86 -13.14 12.44
CA ASN A 52 5.95 -14.31 12.42
C ASN A 52 4.62 -14.07 11.69
N LEU A 53 4.61 -13.16 10.70
CA LEU A 53 3.47 -12.88 9.85
C LEU A 53 3.59 -13.59 8.49
N THR A 54 2.45 -13.83 7.86
CA THR A 54 2.38 -14.43 6.52
C THR A 54 1.97 -13.41 5.48
N LEU A 55 2.73 -13.36 4.40
CA LEU A 55 2.36 -12.70 3.14
C LEU A 55 2.79 -13.63 2.01
N SER A 56 1.94 -13.86 1.02
CA SER A 56 2.29 -14.68 -0.15
C SER A 56 2.86 -13.81 -1.28
N ASP A 57 3.68 -14.39 -2.19
CA ASP A 57 4.18 -13.66 -3.37
C ASP A 57 3.01 -13.17 -4.24
N GLY A 58 1.99 -14.03 -4.44
CA GLY A 58 0.79 -13.69 -5.21
C GLY A 58 0.02 -12.51 -4.63
N THR A 59 -0.19 -12.50 -3.30
CA THR A 59 -0.86 -11.40 -2.61
C THR A 59 -0.04 -10.13 -2.66
N PHE A 60 1.27 -10.20 -2.39
CA PHE A 60 2.18 -9.06 -2.49
C PHE A 60 2.12 -8.43 -3.87
N ARG A 61 2.28 -9.23 -4.94
CA ARG A 61 2.23 -8.71 -6.32
C ARG A 61 0.87 -8.11 -6.67
N SER A 62 -0.23 -8.75 -6.25
CA SER A 62 -1.58 -8.24 -6.48
C SER A 62 -1.77 -6.87 -5.84
N ARG A 63 -1.33 -6.68 -4.58
CA ARG A 63 -1.38 -5.38 -3.89
C ARG A 63 -0.47 -4.36 -4.55
N MET A 64 0.75 -4.72 -4.94
CA MET A 64 1.67 -3.79 -5.60
C MET A 64 1.17 -3.32 -6.97
N MET A 65 0.55 -4.19 -7.75
CA MET A 65 -0.06 -3.80 -9.04
C MET A 65 -1.25 -2.85 -8.85
N GLU A 66 -2.10 -3.10 -7.84
CA GLU A 66 -3.21 -2.19 -7.52
C GLU A 66 -2.71 -0.82 -7.03
N MET A 67 -1.69 -0.80 -6.17
CA MET A 67 -1.06 0.44 -5.72
C MET A 67 -0.40 1.21 -6.87
N GLU A 68 0.27 0.50 -7.77
CA GLU A 68 0.85 1.06 -8.99
C GLU A 68 -0.23 1.69 -9.87
N HIS A 69 -1.34 0.97 -10.10
CA HIS A 69 -2.47 1.47 -10.87
C HIS A 69 -3.11 2.74 -10.26
N LEU A 70 -3.15 2.84 -8.94
CA LEU A 70 -3.71 4.00 -8.22
C LEU A 70 -2.67 5.13 -7.99
N GLY A 71 -1.43 4.96 -8.45
CA GLY A 71 -0.35 5.93 -8.25
C GLY A 71 0.11 6.05 -6.79
N LEU A 72 -0.14 5.04 -5.95
CA LEU A 72 0.40 4.92 -4.59
C LEU A 72 1.82 4.33 -4.56
N ALA A 73 2.16 3.58 -5.61
CA ALA A 73 3.48 3.02 -5.83
C ALA A 73 3.88 3.20 -7.31
N GLU A 74 5.15 3.00 -7.61
CA GLU A 74 5.66 2.89 -8.97
C GLU A 74 6.65 1.72 -9.05
N SER A 75 6.73 1.07 -10.22
CA SER A 75 7.74 0.03 -10.42
C SER A 75 9.00 0.55 -11.08
N VAL A 76 10.14 0.15 -10.51
CA VAL A 76 11.47 0.45 -11.01
C VAL A 76 12.09 -0.82 -11.56
N PRO A 77 12.48 -0.85 -12.85
CA PRO A 77 13.13 -2.01 -13.45
C PRO A 77 14.53 -2.22 -12.85
N ILE A 78 14.85 -3.48 -12.55
CA ILE A 78 16.21 -3.94 -12.19
C ILE A 78 16.88 -4.50 -13.45
N ASP A 79 16.14 -5.35 -14.16
CA ASP A 79 16.51 -5.96 -15.43
C ASP A 79 15.21 -6.21 -16.23
N PRO A 80 15.27 -6.68 -17.50
CA PRO A 80 14.06 -6.88 -18.33
C PRO A 80 12.98 -7.80 -17.72
N LEU A 81 13.33 -8.64 -16.74
CA LEU A 81 12.44 -9.61 -16.10
C LEU A 81 12.13 -9.27 -14.64
N LYS A 82 12.87 -8.33 -14.03
CA LYS A 82 12.76 -8.01 -12.61
C LYS A 82 12.47 -6.54 -12.41
N LYS A 83 11.51 -6.26 -11.54
CA LYS A 83 11.21 -4.93 -11.03
C LYS A 83 11.12 -4.95 -9.50
N TYR A 84 11.24 -3.78 -8.91
CA TYR A 84 10.86 -3.53 -7.52
C TYR A 84 9.90 -2.37 -7.47
N TYR A 85 9.20 -2.22 -6.36
CA TYR A 85 8.26 -1.12 -6.17
C TYR A 85 8.85 -0.08 -5.23
N VAL A 86 8.57 1.20 -5.48
CA VAL A 86 8.84 2.30 -4.57
C VAL A 86 7.55 3.07 -4.32
N ILE A 87 7.48 3.70 -3.15
CA ILE A 87 6.34 4.51 -2.75
C ILE A 87 6.36 5.85 -3.50
N THR A 88 5.20 6.34 -3.94
CA THR A 88 5.09 7.68 -4.53
C THR A 88 4.81 8.74 -3.46
N GLU A 89 4.80 10.02 -3.82
CA GLU A 89 4.38 11.10 -2.90
C GLU A 89 2.95 10.89 -2.36
N LEU A 90 2.03 10.42 -3.20
CA LEU A 90 0.67 10.09 -2.77
C LEU A 90 0.67 8.90 -1.81
N GLY A 91 1.46 7.87 -2.12
CA GLY A 91 1.67 6.73 -1.24
C GLY A 91 2.21 7.14 0.12
N GLU A 92 3.21 8.02 0.16
CA GLU A 92 3.81 8.54 1.39
C GLU A 92 2.79 9.28 2.25
N LYS A 93 1.96 10.12 1.61
CA LYS A 93 0.87 10.81 2.30
C LYS A 93 -0.13 9.84 2.91
N VAL A 94 -0.55 8.82 2.16
CA VAL A 94 -1.47 7.79 2.66
C VAL A 94 -0.84 7.00 3.80
N ALA A 95 0.42 6.58 3.65
CA ALA A 95 1.15 5.87 4.70
C ALA A 95 1.28 6.69 5.98
N GLY A 96 1.56 7.99 5.87
CA GLY A 96 1.62 8.91 7.01
C GLY A 96 0.26 9.06 7.71
N LEU A 97 -0.84 9.14 6.97
CA LEU A 97 -2.19 9.19 7.55
C LEU A 97 -2.56 7.88 8.27
N LEU A 98 -2.17 6.73 7.70
CA LEU A 98 -2.38 5.42 8.32
C LEU A 98 -1.55 5.27 9.60
N LEU A 99 -0.29 5.68 9.60
CA LEU A 99 0.52 5.72 10.82
C LEU A 99 -0.12 6.62 11.88
N GLY A 100 -0.51 7.84 11.52
CA GLY A 100 -1.18 8.75 12.45
C GLY A 100 -2.51 8.22 12.99
N LEU A 101 -3.24 7.42 12.21
CA LEU A 101 -4.41 6.69 12.69
C LEU A 101 -4.02 5.68 13.79
N PHE A 102 -3.00 4.85 13.57
CA PHE A 102 -2.58 3.85 14.54
C PHE A 102 -1.91 4.48 15.78
N ASP A 103 -1.11 5.54 15.62
CA ASP A 103 -0.53 6.32 16.73
C ASP A 103 -1.61 6.94 17.63
N ALA A 104 -2.76 7.31 17.04
CA ALA A 104 -3.90 7.84 17.79
C ALA A 104 -4.68 6.75 18.55
N LEU A 105 -4.43 5.46 18.22
CA LEU A 105 -5.07 4.31 18.85
C LEU A 105 -4.18 3.65 19.92
N GLY A 106 -2.85 3.80 19.86
CA GLY A 106 -1.87 3.28 20.84
C GLY A 106 -0.43 3.34 20.36
#